data_AF-A0A1M4WIU1-F1
#
_entry.id   AF-A0A1M4WIU1-F1
#
_cell.length_a   1.000
_cell.length_b   1.000
_cell.length_c   1.000
_cell.angle_alpha   90.00
_cell.angle_beta   90.00
_cell.angle_gamma   90.00
#
_symmetry.space_group_name_H-M   'P 1'
#
loop_
_entity.id
_entity.type
_entity.pdbx_description
1 polymer ?
#
loop_
_entity_poly.entity_id
_entity_poly.type
_entity_poly.pdbx_seq_one_letter_code
_entity_poly.pdbx_strand_id
1 'polypeptide(L)'
;MDYHILKNIIEAELQRFETISEEEWNHKISPEKWSKKEILGHLCDSALTNIRRFVVTQYKENDNIVYDQDFWVKAQNYQNIPVPGVIMLWKSLNFQIVHTVENIPDEALQRTCDTTKTVFQAFTLEYIIQDYIDHLQYHLQAI
;
A
#
# COMPACT_ATOMS: atom_id res chain seq x y z
N MET A 1 -7.13 -16.76 -6.00
CA MET A 1 -6.84 -16.10 -4.71
C MET A 1 -8.04 -15.22 -4.35
N ASP A 2 -8.43 -15.12 -3.08
CA ASP A 2 -9.69 -14.44 -2.72
C ASP A 2 -9.52 -12.92 -2.55
N TYR A 3 -9.57 -12.22 -3.67
CA TYR A 3 -9.40 -10.76 -3.73
C TYR A 3 -10.55 -9.98 -3.07
N HIS A 4 -11.66 -10.65 -2.73
CA HIS A 4 -12.76 -10.04 -1.98
C HIS A 4 -12.33 -9.57 -0.60
N ILE A 5 -11.29 -10.17 -0.02
CA ILE A 5 -10.74 -9.77 1.27
C ILE A 5 -10.28 -8.30 1.23
N LEU A 6 -9.56 -7.90 0.17
CA LEU A 6 -9.07 -6.53 0.06
C LEU A 6 -10.22 -5.53 -0.09
N LYS A 7 -11.23 -5.87 -0.89
CA LYS A 7 -12.43 -5.02 -1.03
C LYS A 7 -13.15 -4.83 0.31
N ASN A 8 -13.33 -5.91 1.07
CA ASN A 8 -13.96 -5.86 2.39
C ASN A 8 -13.15 -5.02 3.39
N ILE A 9 -11.81 -5.13 3.36
CA ILE A 9 -10.92 -4.28 4.16
C ILE A 9 -11.15 -2.81 3.79
N ILE A 10 -11.13 -2.47 2.50
CA ILE A 10 -11.32 -1.08 2.05
C ILE A 10 -12.65 -0.51 2.56
N GLU A 11 -13.74 -1.23 2.38
CA GLU A 11 -15.08 -0.76 2.78
C GLU A 11 -15.21 -0.60 4.30
N ALA A 12 -14.69 -1.54 5.08
CA ALA A 12 -14.71 -1.46 6.55
C ALA A 12 -13.85 -0.30 7.09
N GLU A 13 -12.65 -0.13 6.53
CA GLU A 13 -11.73 0.91 6.95
C GLU A 13 -12.22 2.31 6.61
N LEU A 14 -12.88 2.49 5.45
CA LEU A 14 -13.50 3.77 5.11
C LEU A 14 -14.54 4.20 6.14
N GLN A 15 -15.36 3.27 6.64
CA GLN A 15 -16.31 3.56 7.73
C GLN A 15 -15.58 3.89 9.04
N ARG A 16 -14.53 3.15 9.37
CA ARG A 16 -13.73 3.39 10.58
C ARG A 16 -13.06 4.77 10.54
N PHE A 17 -12.52 5.18 9.40
CA PHE A 17 -11.85 6.46 9.21
C PHE A 17 -12.76 7.67 9.46
N GLU A 18 -14.06 7.55 9.20
CA GLU A 18 -15.05 8.60 9.50
C GLU A 18 -15.24 8.84 11.01
N THR A 19 -14.87 7.87 11.84
CA THR A 19 -14.97 7.97 13.31
C THR A 19 -13.75 8.62 13.96
N ILE A 20 -12.64 8.76 13.23
CA ILE A 20 -11.39 9.33 13.75
C ILE A 20 -11.42 10.84 13.58
N SER A 21 -11.20 11.57 14.68
CA SER A 21 -11.20 13.03 14.66
C SER A 21 -10.03 13.61 13.86
N GLU A 22 -10.18 14.83 13.37
CA GLU A 22 -9.09 15.52 12.66
C GLU A 22 -7.86 15.72 13.56
N GLU A 23 -8.05 15.95 14.86
CA GLU A 23 -6.94 16.03 15.82
C GLU A 23 -6.16 14.72 15.90
N GLU A 24 -6.85 13.58 16.04
CA GLU A 24 -6.21 12.26 16.08
C GLU A 24 -5.48 11.91 14.78
N TRP A 25 -6.04 12.27 13.63
CA TRP A 25 -5.38 12.07 12.34
C TRP A 25 -4.05 12.83 12.25
N ASN A 26 -4.02 14.05 12.79
CA ASN A 26 -2.86 14.94 12.72
C ASN A 26 -1.88 14.77 13.87
N HIS A 27 -2.28 14.09 14.95
CA HIS A 27 -1.47 13.92 16.15
C HIS A 27 -0.18 13.15 15.84
N LYS A 28 0.96 13.72 16.24
CA LYS A 28 2.27 13.08 16.22
C LYS A 28 2.75 12.87 17.66
N ILE A 29 3.11 11.64 17.99
CA ILE A 29 3.67 11.29 19.31
C ILE A 29 5.03 11.99 19.51
N SER A 30 5.83 12.09 18.44
CA SER A 30 7.04 12.90 18.36
C SER A 30 7.26 13.37 16.92
N PRO A 31 8.14 14.37 16.67
CA PRO A 31 8.43 14.85 15.32
C PRO A 31 8.87 13.75 14.34
N GLU A 32 9.56 12.72 14.83
CA GLU A 32 10.12 11.62 14.05
C GLU A 32 9.12 10.48 13.82
N LYS A 33 8.06 10.39 14.63
CA LYS A 33 7.04 9.35 14.49
C LYS A 33 5.95 9.82 13.52
N TRP A 34 5.50 8.90 12.67
CA TRP A 34 4.39 9.17 11.78
C TRP A 34 3.09 9.37 12.56
N SER A 35 2.31 10.38 12.17
CA SER A 35 0.90 10.48 12.54
C SER A 35 0.08 9.38 11.86
N LYS A 36 -1.16 9.18 12.30
CA LYS A 36 -2.10 8.28 11.59
C LYS A 36 -2.25 8.69 10.11
N LYS A 37 -2.24 10.00 9.83
CA LYS A 37 -2.33 10.52 8.46
C LYS A 37 -1.10 10.20 7.62
N GLU A 38 0.09 10.27 8.21
CA GLU A 38 1.33 9.86 7.55
C GLU A 38 1.39 8.32 7.35
N ILE A 39 0.86 7.52 8.28
CA ILE A 39 0.73 6.06 8.11
C ILE A 39 -0.19 5.74 6.94
N LEU A 40 -1.34 6.43 6.82
CA LEU A 40 -2.24 6.27 5.68
C LEU A 40 -1.57 6.71 4.37
N GLY A 41 -0.75 7.77 4.42
CA GLY A 41 0.09 8.20 3.32
C GLY A 41 1.11 7.14 2.88
N HIS A 42 1.83 6.54 3.83
CA HIS A 42 2.73 5.40 3.57
C HIS A 42 1.99 4.24 2.88
N LEU A 43 0.75 3.96 3.29
CA LEU A 43 -0.07 2.96 2.62
C LEU A 43 -0.42 3.33 1.16
N CYS A 44 -0.54 4.62 0.85
CA CYS A 44 -0.67 5.10 -0.54
C CYS A 44 0.63 4.86 -1.33
N ASP A 45 1.78 5.17 -0.75
CA ASP A 45 3.10 4.93 -1.37
C ASP A 45 3.35 3.44 -1.63
N SER A 46 2.97 2.59 -0.67
CA SER A 46 3.00 1.13 -0.80
C SER A 46 2.08 0.65 -1.93
N ALA A 47 0.86 1.17 -2.02
CA ALA A 47 -0.07 0.82 -3.10
C ALA A 47 0.47 1.23 -4.48
N LEU A 48 0.99 2.46 -4.63
CA LEU A 48 1.62 2.92 -5.87
C LEU A 48 2.76 2.01 -6.31
N THR A 49 3.63 1.64 -5.37
CA THR A 49 4.77 0.75 -5.64
C THR A 49 4.31 -0.64 -6.04
N ASN A 50 3.31 -1.20 -5.36
CA ASN A 50 2.82 -2.54 -5.64
C ASN A 50 2.01 -2.63 -6.93
N ILE A 51 1.24 -1.60 -7.32
CA ILE A 51 0.65 -1.53 -8.67
C ILE A 51 1.75 -1.66 -9.73
N ARG A 52 2.88 -0.95 -9.57
CA ARG A 52 4.00 -1.08 -10.50
C ARG A 52 4.58 -2.50 -10.50
N ARG A 53 4.81 -3.11 -9.33
CA ARG A 53 5.27 -4.51 -9.23
C ARG A 53 4.33 -5.46 -9.97
N PHE A 54 3.04 -5.38 -9.70
CA PHE A 54 2.03 -6.24 -10.30
C PHE A 54 1.99 -6.11 -11.82
N VAL A 55 2.05 -4.89 -12.36
CA VAL A 55 1.98 -4.65 -13.81
C VAL A 55 3.30 -5.00 -14.50
N VAL A 56 4.45 -4.54 -13.98
CA VAL A 56 5.76 -4.75 -14.62
C VAL A 56 6.12 -6.22 -14.67
N THR A 57 5.90 -6.96 -13.58
CA THR A 57 6.29 -8.37 -13.49
C THR A 57 5.57 -9.25 -14.49
N GLN A 58 4.35 -8.91 -14.90
CA GLN A 58 3.61 -9.64 -15.93
C GLN A 58 4.33 -9.69 -17.28
N TYR A 59 5.13 -8.68 -17.63
CA TYR A 59 5.88 -8.66 -18.89
C TYR A 59 7.41 -8.65 -18.72
N LYS A 60 7.94 -8.45 -17.51
CA LYS A 60 9.37 -8.43 -17.22
C LYS A 60 9.68 -9.04 -15.84
N GLU A 61 10.28 -10.23 -15.82
CA GLU A 61 10.66 -10.88 -14.56
C GLU A 61 11.91 -10.27 -13.93
N ASN A 62 12.00 -10.41 -12.60
CA ASN A 62 13.14 -10.05 -11.77
C ASN A 62 13.55 -8.56 -11.86
N ASP A 63 12.64 -7.66 -12.26
CA ASP A 63 12.86 -6.23 -12.10
C ASP A 63 12.94 -5.91 -10.61
N ASN A 64 13.96 -5.14 -10.21
CA ASN A 64 14.12 -4.68 -8.83
C ASN A 64 13.27 -3.42 -8.63
N ILE A 65 12.24 -3.51 -7.80
CA ILE A 65 11.29 -2.42 -7.54
C ILE A 65 11.21 -2.17 -6.04
N VAL A 66 11.96 -1.17 -5.58
CA VAL A 66 12.08 -0.78 -4.17
C VAL A 66 11.76 0.70 -3.95
N TYR A 67 11.45 1.04 -2.70
CA TYR A 67 11.26 2.42 -2.28
C TYR A 67 11.79 2.65 -0.85
N ASP A 68 12.15 3.90 -0.56
CA ASP A 68 12.53 4.35 0.77
C ASP A 68 11.31 4.97 1.44
N GLN A 69 10.68 4.22 2.36
CA GLN A 69 9.41 4.60 2.98
C GLN A 69 9.48 5.94 3.72
N ASP A 70 10.55 6.19 4.47
CA ASP A 70 10.71 7.41 5.27
C ASP A 70 10.92 8.61 4.36
N PHE A 71 11.72 8.42 3.31
CA PHE A 71 11.91 9.44 2.30
C PHE A 71 10.62 9.74 1.53
N TRP A 72 9.86 8.72 1.13
CA TRP A 72 8.61 8.90 0.36
C TRP A 72 7.55 9.64 1.17
N VAL A 73 7.27 9.22 2.41
CA VAL A 73 6.33 9.92 3.31
C VAL A 73 6.72 11.38 3.49
N LYS A 74 8.02 11.65 3.67
CA LYS A 74 8.55 13.01 3.78
C LYS A 74 8.39 13.81 2.48
N ALA A 75 8.71 13.22 1.35
CA ALA A 75 8.67 13.89 0.04
C ALA A 75 7.24 14.20 -0.41
N GLN A 76 6.29 13.31 -0.13
CA GLN A 76 4.86 13.49 -0.40
C GLN A 76 4.20 14.47 0.59
N ASN A 77 4.81 14.68 1.75
CA ASN A 77 4.40 15.67 2.75
C ASN A 77 2.94 15.48 3.23
N TYR A 78 2.55 14.22 3.48
CA TYR A 78 1.18 13.87 3.88
C TYR A 78 0.66 14.63 5.10
N GLN A 79 1.54 14.98 6.03
CA GLN A 79 1.17 15.77 7.22
C GLN A 79 0.51 17.11 6.86
N ASN A 80 0.78 17.69 5.69
CA ASN A 80 0.21 18.97 5.26
C ASN A 80 -0.93 18.82 4.24
N ILE A 81 -1.33 17.59 3.90
CA ILE A 81 -2.50 17.32 3.05
C ILE A 81 -3.75 17.24 3.94
N PRO A 82 -4.91 17.79 3.51
CA PRO A 82 -6.17 17.57 4.20
C PRO A 82 -6.50 16.07 4.30
N VAL A 83 -6.94 15.62 5.49
CA VAL A 83 -7.26 14.20 5.76
C VAL A 83 -8.16 13.57 4.68
N PRO A 84 -9.26 14.22 4.23
CA PRO A 84 -10.13 13.63 3.20
C PRO A 84 -9.41 13.37 1.88
N GLY A 85 -8.40 14.17 1.54
CA GLY A 85 -7.58 13.98 0.35
C GLY A 85 -6.73 12.71 0.43
N VAL A 86 -6.12 12.45 1.58
CA VAL A 86 -5.31 11.23 1.80
C VAL A 86 -6.21 9.99 1.80
N ILE A 87 -7.38 10.04 2.45
CA ILE A 87 -8.36 8.95 2.42
C ILE A 87 -8.84 8.65 1.00
N MET A 88 -9.14 9.68 0.20
CA MET A 88 -9.57 9.52 -1.18
C MET A 88 -8.49 8.89 -2.06
N LEU A 89 -7.23 9.31 -1.87
CA LEU A 89 -6.08 8.73 -2.56
C LEU A 89 -5.93 7.25 -2.19
N TRP A 90 -5.92 6.93 -0.89
CA TRP A 90 -5.82 5.56 -0.39
C TRP A 90 -6.93 4.68 -0.96
N LYS A 91 -8.19 5.14 -0.92
CA LYS A 91 -9.34 4.45 -1.51
C LYS A 91 -9.12 4.14 -2.98
N SER A 92 -8.77 5.16 -3.76
CA SER A 92 -8.63 5.03 -5.22
C SER A 92 -7.52 4.06 -5.59
N LEU A 93 -6.38 4.13 -4.90
CA LEU A 93 -5.25 3.23 -5.14
C LEU A 93 -5.57 1.79 -4.75
N ASN A 94 -6.24 1.56 -3.62
CA ASN A 94 -6.57 0.21 -3.19
C ASN A 94 -7.65 -0.45 -4.07
N PHE A 95 -8.65 0.30 -4.55
CA PHE A 95 -9.54 -0.22 -5.58
C PHE A 95 -8.82 -0.50 -6.90
N GLN A 96 -7.83 0.31 -7.27
CA GLN A 96 -6.97 0.02 -8.41
C GLN A 96 -6.13 -1.24 -8.20
N ILE A 97 -5.66 -1.51 -6.97
CA ILE A 97 -4.99 -2.78 -6.64
C ILE A 97 -5.95 -3.96 -6.88
N VAL A 98 -7.18 -3.90 -6.33
CA VAL A 98 -8.20 -4.95 -6.52
C VAL A 98 -8.37 -5.22 -8.02
N HIS A 99 -8.64 -4.19 -8.80
CA HIS A 99 -8.82 -4.33 -10.25
C HIS A 99 -7.58 -4.89 -10.95
N THR A 100 -6.38 -4.41 -10.60
CA THR A 100 -5.13 -4.87 -11.20
C THR A 100 -4.94 -6.35 -10.93
N VAL A 101 -5.12 -6.77 -9.68
CA VAL A 101 -4.89 -8.13 -9.22
C VAL A 101 -5.92 -9.12 -9.80
N GLU A 102 -7.21 -8.73 -9.87
CA GLU A 102 -8.27 -9.54 -10.49
C GLU A 102 -8.03 -9.82 -11.99
N ASN A 103 -7.23 -8.99 -12.65
CA ASN A 103 -6.92 -9.13 -14.08
C ASN A 103 -5.57 -9.80 -14.36
N ILE A 104 -4.81 -10.21 -13.33
CA ILE A 104 -3.56 -10.95 -13.52
C ILE A 104 -3.91 -12.37 -14.02
N PRO A 105 -3.40 -12.82 -15.19
CA PRO A 105 -3.58 -14.20 -15.63
C PRO A 105 -2.96 -15.19 -14.64
N ASP A 106 -3.61 -16.34 -14.42
CA ASP A 106 -3.14 -17.35 -13.45
C ASP A 106 -1.70 -17.80 -13.73
N GLU A 107 -1.32 -17.93 -15.01
CA GLU A 107 0.04 -18.28 -15.42
C GLU A 107 1.09 -17.22 -15.07
N ALA A 108 0.67 -15.96 -14.90
CA ALA A 108 1.57 -14.87 -14.53
C ALA A 108 1.83 -14.83 -13.01
N LEU A 109 0.99 -15.46 -12.18
CA LEU A 109 1.14 -15.44 -10.71
C LEU A 109 2.47 -16.01 -10.22
N GLN A 110 3.08 -16.92 -10.98
CA GLN A 110 4.37 -17.53 -10.67
C GLN A 110 5.58 -16.72 -11.20
N ARG A 111 5.35 -15.64 -11.94
CA ARG A 111 6.42 -14.74 -12.39
C ARG A 111 7.00 -13.97 -11.22
N THR A 112 8.29 -13.67 -11.29
CA THR A 112 9.02 -13.15 -10.13
C THR A 112 9.41 -11.68 -10.23
N CYS A 113 9.47 -11.02 -9.08
CA CYS A 113 9.98 -9.65 -8.88
C CYS A 113 11.00 -9.66 -7.74
N ASP A 114 11.96 -8.74 -7.79
CA ASP A 114 12.85 -8.47 -6.66
C ASP A 114 12.38 -7.22 -5.91
N THR A 115 12.10 -7.38 -4.62
CA THR A 115 11.63 -6.31 -3.73
C THR A 115 12.66 -5.96 -2.66
N THR A 116 13.87 -6.51 -2.76
CA THR A 116 14.94 -6.35 -1.76
C THR A 116 15.83 -5.15 -2.04
N LYS A 117 16.32 -4.51 -0.96
CA LYS A 117 17.21 -3.33 -1.05
C LYS A 117 18.71 -3.68 -1.14
N THR A 118 19.08 -4.92 -0.82
CA THR A 118 20.49 -5.29 -0.61
C THR A 118 20.89 -6.52 -1.41
N VAL A 119 20.33 -7.68 -1.07
CA VAL A 119 20.65 -8.96 -1.70
C VAL A 119 19.43 -9.43 -2.47
N PHE A 120 19.60 -9.58 -3.77
CA PHE A 120 18.57 -10.06 -4.68
C PHE A 120 17.84 -11.29 -4.10
N GLN A 121 16.52 -11.19 -4.06
CA GLN A 121 15.65 -12.32 -3.77
C GLN A 121 14.42 -12.23 -4.68
N ALA A 122 14.14 -13.32 -5.39
CA ALA A 122 12.98 -13.42 -6.25
C ALA A 122 11.75 -13.84 -5.45
N PHE A 123 10.67 -13.07 -5.58
CA PHE A 123 9.36 -13.38 -5.01
C PHE A 123 8.32 -13.47 -6.12
N THR A 124 7.43 -14.46 -6.05
CA THR A 124 6.33 -14.61 -7.01
C THR A 124 5.31 -13.47 -6.86
N LEU A 125 4.58 -13.15 -7.92
CA LEU A 125 3.46 -12.20 -7.83
C LEU A 125 2.45 -12.64 -6.77
N GLU A 126 2.14 -13.94 -6.71
CA GLU A 126 1.26 -14.49 -5.69
C GLU A 126 1.72 -14.15 -4.26
N TYR A 127 3.02 -14.31 -3.97
CA TYR A 127 3.58 -13.95 -2.67
C TYR A 127 3.47 -12.44 -2.41
N ILE A 128 3.83 -11.60 -3.38
CA ILE A 128 3.84 -10.13 -3.20
C ILE A 128 2.42 -9.59 -2.98
N ILE A 129 1.41 -10.18 -3.63
CA ILE A 129 0.01 -9.81 -3.42
C ILE A 129 -0.41 -10.13 -1.97
N GLN A 130 -0.07 -11.30 -1.45
CA GLN A 130 -0.38 -11.66 -0.07
C GLN A 130 0.39 -10.77 0.92
N ASP A 131 1.68 -10.56 0.71
CA ASP A 131 2.52 -9.68 1.53
C ASP A 131 1.97 -8.25 1.57
N TYR A 132 1.44 -7.74 0.46
CA TYR A 132 0.77 -6.44 0.41
C TYR A 132 -0.45 -6.37 1.33
N ILE A 133 -1.30 -7.41 1.34
CA ILE A 133 -2.49 -7.47 2.20
C ILE A 133 -2.08 -7.51 3.68
N ASP A 134 -1.11 -8.35 4.02
CA ASP A 134 -0.61 -8.49 5.39
C ASP A 134 0.02 -7.17 5.88
N HIS A 135 0.85 -6.53 5.05
CA HIS A 135 1.45 -5.22 5.31
C HIS A 135 0.38 -4.13 5.48
N LEU A 136 -0.64 -4.11 4.61
CA LEU A 136 -1.76 -3.18 4.71
C LEU A 136 -2.48 -3.33 6.05
N GLN A 137 -2.85 -4.55 6.42
CA GLN A 137 -3.55 -4.83 7.68
C GLN A 137 -2.71 -4.46 8.90
N TYR A 138 -1.42 -4.78 8.90
CA TYR A 138 -0.51 -4.42 9.99
C TYR A 138 -0.51 -2.91 10.27
N HIS A 139 -0.37 -2.09 9.22
CA HIS A 139 -0.35 -0.63 9.38
C HIS A 139 -1.74 -0.04 9.70
N LEU A 140 -2.82 -0.64 9.21
CA LEU A 140 -4.18 -0.22 9.57
C LEU A 140 -4.45 -0.40 11.07
N GLN A 141 -3.87 -1.39 11.74
CA GLN A 141 -3.99 -1.53 13.20
C GLN A 141 -3.38 -0.36 13.99
N ALA A 142 -2.44 0.38 13.37
CA ALA A 142 -1.81 1.55 13.96
C ALA A 142 -2.55 2.88 13.68
N ILE A 143 -3.66 2.83 12.93
CA ILE A 143 -4.60 3.94 12.68
C ILE A 143 -5.82 3.73 13.57
#